data_AF-A0A9D1SGN8-F1
#
_entry.id   AF-A0A9D1SGN8-F1
#
_cell.length_a   1.000
_cell.length_b   1.000
_cell.length_c   1.000
_cell.angle_alpha   90.00
_cell.angle_beta   90.00
_cell.angle_gamma   90.00
#
_symmetry.space_group_name_H-M   'P 1'
#
loop_
_entity.id
_entity.type
_entity.pdbx_description
1 polymer ?
#
loop_
_entity_poly.entity_id
_entity_poly.type
_entity_poly.pdbx_seq_one_letter_code
_entity_poly.pdbx_strand_id
1 'polypeptide(L)'
;MAKGRFTIPVEENFTEELQGIARLWGADAVRDCDGTKLPPNGKLFGKVYNTYFVVRGDNDWARKHPEEAQRIFLLSERNLAESDSLEIPFMKGFLADQFAPDYENIARWEVVDRTT
;
A
#
# COMPACT_ATOMS: atom_id res chain seq x y z
N MET A 1 14.25 7.00 -36.27
CA MET A 1 14.11 7.31 -34.84
C MET A 1 14.61 6.12 -34.04
N ALA A 2 15.34 6.35 -32.95
CA ALA A 2 15.75 5.27 -32.06
C ALA A 2 14.52 4.66 -31.36
N LYS A 3 14.49 3.34 -31.20
CA LYS A 3 13.46 2.59 -30.47
C LYS A 3 14.03 2.06 -29.15
N GLY A 4 13.17 1.86 -28.17
CA GLY A 4 13.48 1.27 -26.87
C GLY A 4 13.84 2.25 -25.77
N ARG A 5 14.25 1.73 -24.60
CA ARG A 5 14.41 2.47 -23.33
C ARG A 5 13.11 3.12 -22.86
N PHE A 6 11.97 2.55 -23.23
CA PHE A 6 10.66 3.12 -22.95
C PHE A 6 9.67 2.01 -22.59
N THR A 7 9.10 2.10 -21.39
CA THR A 7 8.15 1.12 -20.84
C THR A 7 6.76 1.75 -20.76
N ILE A 8 5.74 1.03 -21.22
CA ILE A 8 4.33 1.47 -21.15
C ILE A 8 3.50 0.58 -20.20
N PRO A 9 2.47 1.13 -19.54
CA PRO A 9 1.53 0.31 -18.78
C PRO A 9 0.64 -0.55 -19.70
N VAL A 10 0.26 -1.74 -19.26
CA VAL A 10 -0.77 -2.57 -19.92
C VAL A 10 -2.11 -2.46 -19.19
N GLU A 11 -3.18 -2.69 -19.94
CA GLU A 11 -4.55 -2.83 -19.43
C GLU A 11 -5.18 -4.08 -20.03
N GLU A 12 -6.03 -4.76 -19.27
CA GLU A 12 -6.76 -5.92 -19.76
C GLU A 12 -7.73 -5.49 -20.86
N ASN A 13 -7.89 -6.29 -21.93
CA ASN A 13 -8.78 -6.01 -23.06
C ASN A 13 -8.41 -4.77 -23.92
N PHE A 14 -7.19 -4.22 -23.82
CA PHE A 14 -6.75 -3.06 -24.61
C PHE A 14 -5.55 -3.38 -25.53
N THR A 15 -5.50 -4.60 -26.05
CA THR A 15 -4.29 -5.14 -26.68
C THR A 15 -3.92 -4.48 -28.01
N GLU A 16 -4.90 -4.17 -28.87
CA GLU A 16 -4.64 -3.62 -30.21
C GLU A 16 -4.15 -2.17 -30.16
N GLU A 17 -4.83 -1.35 -29.36
CA GLU A 17 -4.49 0.04 -29.11
C GLU A 17 -3.12 0.15 -28.44
N LEU A 18 -2.84 -0.75 -27.48
CA LEU A 18 -1.54 -0.81 -26.82
C LEU A 18 -0.40 -1.11 -27.81
N GLN A 19 -0.63 -1.96 -28.82
CA GLN A 19 0.37 -2.17 -29.89
C GLN A 19 0.54 -0.92 -30.75
N GLY A 20 -0.53 -0.17 -31.01
CA GLY A 20 -0.46 1.13 -31.66
C GLY A 20 0.43 2.11 -30.89
N ILE A 21 0.20 2.23 -29.58
CA ILE A 21 0.98 3.08 -28.67
C ILE A 21 2.44 2.62 -28.62
N ALA A 22 2.69 1.31 -28.45
CA ALA A 22 4.04 0.76 -28.43
C ALA A 22 4.82 1.07 -29.71
N ARG A 23 4.16 0.97 -30.87
CA ARG A 23 4.77 1.33 -32.16
C ARG A 23 5.04 2.83 -32.29
N LEU A 24 4.08 3.66 -31.87
CA LEU A 24 4.18 5.12 -31.96
C LEU A 24 5.30 5.67 -31.06
N TRP A 25 5.39 5.16 -29.84
CA TRP A 25 6.34 5.63 -28.83
C TRP A 25 7.67 4.88 -28.85
N GLY A 26 7.76 3.80 -29.64
CA GLY A 26 8.95 2.96 -29.70
C GLY A 26 9.21 2.22 -28.39
N ALA A 27 8.17 1.80 -27.68
CA ALA A 27 8.30 1.04 -26.43
C ALA A 27 8.93 -0.33 -26.68
N ASP A 28 9.86 -0.73 -25.80
CA ASP A 28 10.52 -2.05 -25.80
C ASP A 28 10.16 -2.90 -24.58
N ALA A 29 9.30 -2.35 -23.71
CA ALA A 29 8.80 -3.06 -22.56
C ALA A 29 7.38 -2.65 -22.17
N VAL A 30 6.72 -3.55 -21.46
CA VAL A 30 5.42 -3.33 -20.84
C VAL A 30 5.47 -3.60 -19.35
N ARG A 31 4.60 -2.93 -18.59
CA ARG A 31 4.45 -3.11 -17.14
C ARG A 31 3.00 -3.41 -16.78
N ASP A 32 2.78 -4.46 -16.01
CA ASP A 32 1.46 -4.81 -15.45
C ASP A 32 0.89 -3.69 -14.58
N CYS A 33 -0.42 -3.44 -14.61
CA CYS A 33 -1.05 -2.52 -13.67
C CYS A 33 -1.44 -3.28 -12.38
N ASP A 34 -1.58 -2.55 -11.26
CA ASP A 34 -1.88 -3.17 -9.96
C ASP A 34 -3.19 -3.96 -10.04
N GLY A 35 -3.13 -5.28 -9.85
CA GLY A 35 -4.28 -6.17 -9.93
C GLY A 35 -4.68 -6.65 -11.34
N THR A 36 -4.01 -6.21 -12.41
CA THR A 36 -4.28 -6.73 -13.76
C THR A 36 -3.29 -7.84 -14.13
N LYS A 37 -3.81 -8.90 -14.74
CA LYS A 37 -2.95 -9.94 -15.31
C LYS A 37 -2.47 -9.43 -16.66
N LEU A 38 -1.20 -9.66 -16.97
CA LEU A 38 -0.69 -9.45 -18.31
C LEU A 38 -1.60 -10.19 -19.31
N PRO A 39 -1.99 -9.56 -20.43
CA PRO A 39 -2.66 -10.29 -21.49
C PRO A 39 -1.79 -11.48 -21.91
N PRO A 40 -2.38 -12.61 -22.35
CA PRO A 40 -1.64 -13.81 -22.77
C PRO A 40 -0.51 -13.53 -23.78
N ASN A 41 -0.66 -12.43 -24.51
CA ASN A 41 0.23 -11.95 -25.55
C ASN A 41 1.25 -10.88 -25.06
N GLY A 42 1.49 -10.73 -23.76
CA GLY A 42 2.39 -9.70 -23.20
C GLY A 42 3.83 -9.77 -23.74
N LYS A 43 4.28 -10.94 -24.21
CA LYS A 43 5.59 -11.11 -24.88
C LYS A 43 5.68 -10.40 -26.24
N LEU A 44 4.55 -10.04 -26.87
CA LEU A 44 4.53 -9.29 -28.14
C LEU A 44 5.18 -7.91 -28.01
N PHE A 45 5.32 -7.40 -26.79
CA PHE A 45 5.84 -6.06 -26.50
C PHE A 45 7.30 -6.06 -26.02
N GLY A 46 8.01 -7.19 -26.13
CA GLY A 46 9.40 -7.30 -25.72
C GLY A 46 9.54 -7.66 -24.24
N LYS A 47 10.15 -6.79 -23.45
CA LYS A 47 10.40 -7.05 -22.02
C LYS A 47 9.13 -6.83 -21.21
N VAL A 48 8.91 -7.69 -20.22
CA VAL A 48 7.72 -7.65 -19.37
C VAL A 48 8.16 -7.40 -17.93
N TYR A 49 7.60 -6.35 -17.33
CA TYR A 49 7.80 -6.01 -15.93
C TYR A 49 6.54 -6.33 -15.14
N ASN A 50 6.71 -7.11 -14.07
CA ASN A 50 5.66 -7.36 -13.10
C ASN A 50 5.97 -6.70 -11.78
N THR A 51 4.93 -6.15 -11.18
CA THR A 51 4.98 -5.56 -9.85
C THR A 51 4.78 -6.66 -8.82
N TYR A 52 5.79 -6.91 -7.99
CA TYR A 52 5.67 -7.86 -6.88
C TYR A 52 5.55 -7.12 -5.55
N PHE A 53 4.46 -7.37 -4.83
CA PHE A 53 4.21 -6.77 -3.53
C PHE A 53 4.63 -7.72 -2.42
N VAL A 54 5.76 -7.42 -1.76
CA VAL A 54 6.36 -8.34 -0.76
C VAL A 54 5.53 -8.46 0.52
N VAL A 55 4.84 -7.38 0.91
CA VAL A 55 4.15 -7.29 2.22
C VAL A 55 2.63 -7.13 2.11
N ARG A 56 2.06 -7.25 0.89
CA ARG A 56 0.61 -7.18 0.66
C ARG A 56 0.20 -8.05 -0.52
N GLY A 57 -1.08 -8.39 -0.60
CA GLY A 57 -1.67 -9.18 -1.69
C GLY A 57 -2.21 -10.54 -1.27
N ASP A 58 -1.93 -11.00 -0.05
CA ASP A 58 -2.52 -12.19 0.56
C ASP A 58 -3.28 -11.82 1.84
N ASN A 59 -4.58 -11.54 1.68
CA ASN A 59 -5.45 -11.18 2.80
C ASN A 59 -5.81 -12.39 3.68
N ASP A 60 -5.74 -13.61 3.15
CA ASP A 60 -6.08 -14.81 3.91
C ASP A 60 -4.97 -15.19 4.87
N TRP A 61 -3.71 -15.01 4.46
CA TRP A 61 -2.56 -15.05 5.37
C TRP A 61 -2.66 -13.95 6.43
N ALA A 62 -2.83 -12.69 6.01
CA ALA A 62 -2.86 -11.54 6.92
C ALA A 62 -3.96 -11.67 8.01
N ARG A 63 -5.13 -12.22 7.67
CA ARG A 63 -6.21 -12.46 8.64
C ARG A 63 -5.92 -13.60 9.62
N LYS A 64 -5.12 -14.60 9.22
CA LYS A 64 -4.73 -15.72 10.09
C LYS A 64 -3.57 -15.37 11.02
N HIS A 65 -2.77 -14.37 10.65
CA HIS A 65 -1.56 -13.94 11.35
C HIS A 65 -1.59 -12.46 11.76
N PRO A 66 -2.61 -11.99 12.51
CA PRO A 66 -2.70 -10.59 12.94
C PRO A 66 -1.50 -10.16 13.81
N GLU A 67 -0.86 -11.09 14.51
CA GLU A 67 0.34 -10.88 15.32
C GLU A 67 1.55 -10.44 14.49
N GLU A 68 1.59 -10.76 13.20
CA GLU A 68 2.67 -10.37 12.28
C GLU A 68 2.42 -9.02 11.60
N ALA A 69 1.26 -8.40 11.85
CA ALA A 69 0.93 -7.11 11.27
C ALA A 69 1.95 -6.03 11.68
N GLN A 70 2.19 -5.10 10.74
CA GLN A 70 3.03 -3.95 11.01
C GLN A 70 2.41 -3.09 12.12
N ARG A 71 3.24 -2.70 13.09
CA ARG A 71 2.86 -1.83 14.21
C ARG A 71 3.59 -0.51 14.10
N ILE A 72 2.92 0.55 14.55
CA ILE A 72 3.49 1.89 14.67
C ILE A 72 3.05 2.51 15.99
N PHE A 73 3.89 3.35 16.59
CA PHE A 73 3.47 4.17 17.72
C PHE A 73 2.63 5.34 17.19
N LEU A 74 1.46 5.52 17.80
CA LEU A 74 0.56 6.64 17.54
C LEU A 74 0.55 7.59 18.73
N LEU A 75 0.37 8.88 18.45
CA LEU A 75 0.20 9.90 19.46
C LEU A 75 -1.23 10.44 19.35
N SER A 76 -2.00 10.30 20.43
CA SER A 76 -3.36 10.85 20.49
C SER A 76 -3.37 12.38 20.37
N GLU A 77 -4.55 12.94 20.17
CA GLU A 77 -4.79 14.35 20.44
C GLU A 77 -4.34 14.72 21.86
N ARG A 78 -3.97 15.99 22.07
CA ARG A 78 -3.71 16.52 23.41
C ARG A 78 -5.04 16.73 24.12
N ASN A 79 -5.16 16.19 25.33
CA ASN A 79 -6.35 16.29 26.15
C ASN A 79 -6.04 17.12 27.40
N LEU A 80 -6.87 18.13 27.68
CA LEU A 80 -6.71 19.01 28.83
C LEU A 80 -7.29 18.33 30.08
N ALA A 81 -6.48 18.19 31.13
CA ALA A 81 -6.97 17.77 32.43
C ALA A 81 -7.60 18.97 33.16
N GLU A 82 -8.87 18.85 33.53
CA GLU A 82 -9.59 19.85 34.36
C GLU A 82 -9.65 19.44 35.85
N SER A 83 -9.11 18.26 36.18
CA SER A 83 -9.08 17.69 37.53
C SER A 83 -7.82 16.82 37.73
N ASP A 84 -7.78 16.08 38.83
CA ASP A 84 -6.74 15.08 39.14
C ASP A 84 -6.84 13.80 38.30
N SER A 85 -7.94 13.61 37.58
CA SER A 85 -8.16 12.49 36.66
C SER A 85 -8.51 12.97 35.25
N LEU A 86 -8.12 12.16 34.25
CA LEU A 86 -8.37 12.42 32.84
C LEU A 86 -8.57 11.09 32.10
N GLU A 87 -9.62 11.03 31.29
CA GLU A 87 -9.83 9.95 30.32
C GLU A 87 -9.39 10.43 28.93
N ILE A 88 -8.58 9.61 28.24
CA ILE A 88 -8.02 9.95 26.93
C ILE A 88 -8.63 9.03 25.86
N PRO A 89 -9.46 9.55 24.94
CA PRO A 89 -9.95 8.79 23.79
C PRO A 89 -8.84 8.67 22.74
N PHE A 90 -7.84 7.82 23.01
CA PHE A 90 -6.57 7.82 22.27
C PHE A 90 -6.66 7.44 20.79
N MET A 91 -7.76 6.80 20.36
CA MET A 91 -8.03 6.49 18.95
C MET A 91 -8.82 7.59 18.21
N LYS A 92 -9.29 8.64 18.90
CA LYS A 92 -10.02 9.73 18.28
C LYS A 92 -9.13 10.42 17.23
N GLY A 93 -9.69 10.61 16.03
CA GLY A 93 -8.99 11.21 14.89
C GLY A 93 -8.24 10.20 14.01
N PHE A 94 -8.13 8.93 14.42
CA PHE A 94 -7.55 7.87 13.58
C PHE A 94 -8.64 7.09 12.84
N LEU A 95 -8.33 6.65 11.61
CA LEU A 95 -9.22 5.84 10.79
C LEU A 95 -9.26 4.40 11.29
N ALA A 96 -10.43 3.95 11.76
CA ALA A 96 -10.62 2.60 12.32
C ALA A 96 -10.36 1.46 11.31
N ASP A 97 -10.55 1.71 10.01
CA ASP A 97 -10.26 0.73 8.96
C ASP A 97 -8.75 0.53 8.73
N GLN A 98 -7.91 1.45 9.23
CA GLN A 98 -6.47 1.41 9.05
C GLN A 98 -5.72 1.07 10.34
N PHE A 99 -6.26 1.48 11.49
CA PHE A 99 -5.58 1.36 12.78
C PHE A 99 -6.46 0.67 13.82
N ALA A 100 -5.85 -0.25 14.55
CA ALA A 100 -6.42 -0.86 15.74
C ALA A 100 -5.42 -0.76 16.91
N PRO A 101 -5.89 -0.54 18.15
CA PRO A 101 -5.01 -0.59 19.32
C PRO A 101 -4.40 -1.97 19.51
N ASP A 102 -3.11 -2.01 19.82
CA ASP A 102 -2.41 -3.24 20.20
C ASP A 102 -2.47 -3.43 21.73
N TYR A 103 -3.54 -4.09 22.18
CA TYR A 103 -3.75 -4.42 23.59
C TYR A 103 -2.84 -5.56 24.10
N GLU A 104 -2.15 -6.29 23.21
CA GLU A 104 -1.21 -7.34 23.60
C GLU A 104 0.13 -6.76 24.08
N ASN A 105 0.44 -5.53 23.66
CA ASN A 105 1.71 -4.84 23.95
C ASN A 105 1.55 -3.60 24.84
N ILE A 106 0.61 -3.60 25.79
CA ILE A 106 0.35 -2.46 26.71
C ILE A 106 1.60 -2.00 27.46
N ALA A 107 2.53 -2.90 27.77
CA ALA A 107 3.79 -2.56 28.43
C ALA A 107 4.68 -1.58 27.64
N ARG A 108 4.39 -1.36 26.35
CA ARG A 108 5.08 -0.40 25.48
C ARG A 108 4.37 0.97 25.40
N TRP A 109 3.21 1.11 26.01
CA TRP A 109 2.42 2.33 25.94
C TRP A 109 2.93 3.34 26.95
N GLU A 110 2.91 4.62 26.58
CA GLU A 110 3.32 5.71 27.45
C GLU A 110 2.20 6.75 27.55
N VAL A 111 1.87 7.13 28.78
CA VAL A 111 1.07 8.32 29.07
C VAL A 111 2.05 9.40 29.51
N VAL A 112 2.05 10.53 28.79
CA VAL A 112 3.00 11.61 29.04
C VAL A 112 2.24 12.90 29.27
N ASP A 113 2.50 13.56 30.40
CA ASP A 113 2.12 14.95 30.60
C ASP A 113 2.95 15.80 29.62
N ARG A 114 2.27 16.42 28.66
CA ARG A 114 2.94 17.24 27.63
C ARG A 114 3.19 18.67 28.08
N THR A 115 2.85 19.02 29.32
CA THR A 115 3.02 20.35 29.92
C THR A 115 4.35 20.48 30.65
N THR A 116 4.90 19.36 31.14
CA THR A 116 6.13 19.29 31.94
C THR A 116 7.29 18.65 31.20
#